data_AF-A0A923Y344-F1
#
_entry.id   AF-A0A923Y344-F1
#
_cell.length_a   1.000
_cell.length_b   1.000
_cell.length_c   1.000
_cell.angle_alpha   90.00
_cell.angle_beta   90.00
_cell.angle_gamma   90.00
#
_symmetry.space_group_name_H-M   'P 1'
#
loop_
_entity.id
_entity.type
_entity.pdbx_description
1 polymer ?
#
loop_
_entity_poly.entity_id
_entity_poly.type
_entity_poly.pdbx_seq_one_letter_code
_entity_poly.pdbx_strand_id
1 'polypeptide(L)'
;SLLLAGEGVNGTIAGTRDGIDTVLAHIRAMPGCAGLLWKESQATTMPFGRMKVRLKREIVTMGQPDVDPLAGVGHYVTPADWNALIAAPDVAVIDTRNAYEVQIGSFTGAHDPQTHSFREFPAWWQANKDRFHGKRIAMFCTGGIRCEKSTNYLLGQGVQDVYHLQGGILKYLEQVPVAESLWQGECFVFDERVSVGHGLMPGDFTACRACRRPLSDADRASLRYESGVCCPHCVDEYDEADRARFRERQHQMDLATQRGTRHLG
;
A
#
# COMPACT_ATOMS: atom_id res chain seq x y z
N SER A 1 0.31 11.51 4.81
CA SER A 1 0.11 12.66 3.89
C SER A 1 -1.24 12.58 3.23
N LEU A 2 -1.80 13.72 2.81
CA LEU A 2 -2.99 13.80 1.95
C LEU A 2 -2.57 14.17 0.52
N LEU A 3 -3.18 13.50 -0.45
CA LEU A 3 -3.10 13.77 -1.88
C LEU A 3 -4.45 14.31 -2.33
N LEU A 4 -4.42 15.41 -3.08
CA LEU A 4 -5.59 16.02 -3.69
C LEU A 4 -5.42 16.02 -5.20
N ALA A 5 -6.45 15.59 -5.92
CA ALA A 5 -6.53 15.67 -7.38
C ALA A 5 -7.97 16.01 -7.79
N GLY A 6 -8.19 16.29 -9.08
CA GLY A 6 -9.54 16.51 -9.59
C GLY A 6 -10.48 15.31 -9.34
N GLU A 7 -9.92 14.10 -9.30
CA GLU A 7 -10.64 12.86 -9.00
C GLU A 7 -10.92 12.61 -7.51
N GLY A 8 -10.42 13.45 -6.59
CA GLY A 8 -10.76 13.37 -5.16
C GLY A 8 -9.58 13.51 -4.19
N VAL A 9 -9.68 12.81 -3.06
CA VAL A 9 -8.71 12.82 -1.96
C VAL A 9 -8.28 11.41 -1.56
N ASN A 10 -6.99 11.23 -1.29
CA ASN A 10 -6.44 9.99 -0.73
C ASN A 10 -5.37 10.31 0.31
N GLY A 11 -5.30 9.57 1.39
CA GLY A 11 -4.15 9.64 2.26
C GLY A 11 -4.34 8.99 3.61
N THR A 12 -3.22 8.95 4.33
CA THR A 12 -3.15 8.48 5.71
C THR A 12 -2.59 9.60 6.57
N ILE A 13 -3.25 9.90 7.67
CA ILE A 13 -2.83 10.89 8.66
C ILE A 13 -2.88 10.26 10.04
N ALA A 14 -2.13 10.83 10.98
CA ALA A 14 -2.18 10.46 12.39
C ALA A 14 -2.18 11.73 13.22
N GLY A 15 -2.85 11.68 14.37
CA GLY A 15 -3.05 12.80 15.26
C GLY A 15 -3.88 12.39 16.48
N THR A 16 -4.16 13.35 17.35
CA THR A 16 -5.12 13.17 18.43
C THR A 16 -6.53 12.95 17.88
N ARG A 17 -7.43 12.37 18.67
CA ARG A 17 -8.84 12.15 18.28
C ARG A 17 -9.48 13.44 17.76
N ASP A 18 -9.41 14.52 18.55
CA ASP A 18 -9.94 15.84 18.18
C ASP A 18 -9.33 16.40 16.88
N GLY A 19 -8.02 16.17 16.69
CA GLY A 19 -7.32 16.59 15.47
C GLY A 19 -7.80 15.83 14.24
N ILE A 20 -7.97 14.50 14.36
CA ILE A 20 -8.51 13.67 13.28
C ILE A 20 -9.96 14.06 12.98
N ASP A 21 -10.79 14.25 14.00
CA ASP A 21 -12.20 14.63 13.83
C ASP A 21 -12.35 15.98 13.13
N THR A 22 -11.49 16.94 13.47
CA THR A 22 -11.45 18.25 12.80
C THR A 22 -11.14 18.11 11.31
N VAL A 23 -10.14 17.29 10.94
CA VAL A 23 -9.78 17.07 9.54
C VAL A 23 -10.89 16.32 8.79
N LEU A 24 -11.48 15.30 9.39
CA LEU A 24 -12.59 14.55 8.79
C LEU A 24 -13.82 15.44 8.56
N ALA A 25 -14.18 16.27 9.54
CA ALA A 25 -15.28 17.23 9.40
C ALA A 25 -15.01 18.21 8.24
N HIS A 26 -13.79 18.72 8.14
CA HIS A 26 -13.40 19.60 7.04
C HIS A 26 -13.48 18.91 5.68
N ILE A 27 -12.97 17.69 5.55
CA ILE A 27 -13.03 16.94 4.29
C ILE A 27 -14.47 16.65 3.90
N ARG A 28 -15.31 16.20 4.84
CA ARG A 28 -16.72 15.88 4.56
C ARG A 28 -17.56 17.10 4.17
N ALA A 29 -17.16 18.30 4.57
CA ALA A 29 -17.79 19.53 4.15
C ALA A 29 -17.43 19.95 2.70
N MET A 30 -16.41 19.36 2.10
CA MET A 30 -16.07 19.64 0.70
C MET A 30 -17.11 19.03 -0.26
N PRO A 31 -17.41 19.68 -1.40
CA PRO A 31 -18.32 19.14 -2.41
C PRO A 31 -17.94 17.71 -2.84
N GLY A 32 -18.92 16.81 -2.87
CA GLY A 32 -18.70 15.40 -3.25
C GLY A 32 -18.04 14.51 -2.19
N CYS A 33 -17.65 15.05 -1.03
CA CYS A 33 -16.90 14.31 -0.01
C CYS A 33 -17.73 13.89 1.23
N ALA A 34 -19.04 14.16 1.26
CA ALA A 34 -19.90 13.87 2.40
C ALA A 34 -19.91 12.38 2.80
N GLY A 35 -19.78 11.50 1.81
CA GLY A 35 -19.71 10.03 1.94
C GLY A 35 -18.30 9.47 2.12
N LEU A 36 -17.31 10.29 2.50
CA LEU A 36 -15.94 9.83 2.77
C LEU A 36 -15.94 8.60 3.68
N LEU A 37 -15.33 7.52 3.21
CA LEU A 37 -15.02 6.35 4.02
C LEU A 37 -13.57 6.44 4.48
N TRP A 38 -13.32 6.17 5.75
CA TRP A 38 -11.98 6.07 6.31
C TRP A 38 -11.85 4.84 7.20
N LYS A 39 -10.61 4.52 7.54
CA LYS A 39 -10.24 3.42 8.44
C LYS A 39 -9.28 3.95 9.47
N GLU A 40 -9.32 3.37 10.66
CA GLU A 40 -8.49 3.78 11.78
C GLU A 40 -7.65 2.61 12.27
N SER A 41 -6.45 2.90 12.75
CA SER A 41 -5.58 1.95 13.42
C SER A 41 -4.82 2.72 14.49
N GLN A 42 -4.46 2.03 15.57
CA GLN A 42 -3.76 2.65 16.69
C GLN A 42 -2.25 2.53 16.53
N ALA A 43 -1.53 3.51 17.09
CA ALA A 43 -0.09 3.50 17.21
C ALA A 43 0.30 4.18 18.52
N THR A 44 1.28 3.62 19.23
CA THR A 44 1.80 4.18 20.50
C THR A 44 2.65 5.42 20.27
N THR A 45 3.21 5.59 19.07
CA THR A 45 4.03 6.73 18.67
C THR A 45 3.53 7.31 17.34
N MET A 46 3.80 8.59 17.08
CA MET A 46 3.36 9.26 15.85
C MET A 46 4.08 8.66 14.62
N PRO A 47 3.38 7.95 13.72
CA PRO A 47 4.00 7.20 12.62
C PRO A 47 4.37 8.08 11.42
N PHE A 48 4.07 9.39 11.49
CA PHE A 48 4.44 10.37 10.48
C PHE A 48 5.29 11.47 11.10
N GLY A 49 6.37 11.87 10.40
CA GLY A 49 7.24 12.97 10.84
C GLY A 49 6.59 14.35 10.74
N ARG A 50 5.74 14.57 9.71
CA ARG A 50 5.04 15.83 9.46
C ARG A 50 3.82 15.65 8.57
N MET A 51 2.86 16.57 8.67
CA MET A 51 1.77 16.66 7.72
C MET A 51 2.28 17.14 6.36
N LYS A 52 1.79 16.53 5.29
CA LYS A 52 2.03 16.95 3.91
C LYS A 52 0.72 16.87 3.15
N VAL A 53 0.35 17.95 2.48
CA VAL A 53 -0.74 17.99 1.49
C VAL A 53 -0.10 18.21 0.13
N ARG A 54 -0.44 17.39 -0.87
CA ARG A 54 0.16 17.46 -2.20
C ARG A 54 -0.92 17.46 -3.26
N LEU A 55 -0.83 18.42 -4.18
CA LEU A 55 -1.62 18.42 -5.40
C LEU A 55 -1.01 17.42 -6.39
N LYS A 56 -1.85 16.58 -6.97
CA LYS A 56 -1.48 15.55 -7.92
C LYS A 56 -2.48 15.52 -9.09
N ARG A 57 -2.07 14.90 -10.19
CA ARG A 57 -2.97 14.60 -11.31
C ARG A 57 -3.93 13.46 -10.96
N GLU A 58 -3.42 12.47 -10.22
CA GLU A 58 -4.16 11.32 -9.73
C GLU A 58 -3.86 11.10 -8.24
N ILE A 59 -4.86 10.75 -7.45
CA ILE A 59 -4.72 10.36 -6.03
C ILE A 59 -4.09 8.98 -5.87
N VAL A 60 -4.15 8.16 -6.91
CA VAL A 60 -3.37 6.93 -7.10
C VAL A 60 -2.99 6.85 -8.58
N THR A 61 -1.70 6.92 -8.89
CA THR A 61 -1.26 7.04 -10.28
C THR A 61 -1.20 5.69 -10.97
N MET A 62 -2.16 5.43 -11.87
CA MET A 62 -2.11 4.31 -12.81
C MET A 62 -1.65 4.75 -14.20
N GLY A 63 -1.78 6.04 -14.53
CA GLY A 63 -1.35 6.58 -15.82
C GLY A 63 -2.28 6.21 -16.98
N GLN A 64 -3.55 5.91 -16.68
CA GLN A 64 -4.60 5.64 -17.67
C GLN A 64 -5.62 6.78 -17.61
N PRO A 65 -5.62 7.73 -18.57
CA PRO A 65 -6.51 8.89 -18.54
C PRO A 65 -7.97 8.53 -18.81
N ASP A 66 -8.21 7.40 -19.48
CA ASP A 66 -9.55 6.95 -19.88
C ASP A 66 -10.29 6.14 -18.79
N VAL A 67 -9.63 5.92 -17.65
CA VAL A 67 -10.24 5.27 -16.48
C VAL A 67 -11.04 6.33 -15.75
N ASP A 68 -12.32 6.42 -16.11
CA ASP A 68 -13.26 7.30 -15.44
C ASP A 68 -13.52 6.77 -14.02
N PRO A 69 -13.15 7.52 -12.96
CA PRO A 69 -13.40 7.12 -11.58
C PRO A 69 -14.90 7.05 -11.23
N LEU A 70 -15.78 7.58 -12.09
CA LEU A 70 -17.23 7.48 -11.97
C LEU A 70 -17.82 6.32 -12.78
N ALA A 71 -17.09 5.80 -13.77
CA ALA A 71 -17.49 4.58 -14.45
C ALA A 71 -17.41 3.42 -13.44
N GLY A 72 -18.34 2.47 -13.55
CA GLY A 72 -18.51 1.42 -12.55
C GLY A 72 -17.20 0.72 -12.17
N VAL A 73 -17.09 0.35 -10.90
CA VAL A 73 -15.99 -0.48 -10.39
C VAL A 73 -16.42 -1.94 -10.36
N GLY A 74 -15.46 -2.85 -10.16
CA GLY A 74 -15.76 -4.27 -9.97
C GLY A 74 -16.64 -4.53 -8.75
N HIS A 75 -17.07 -5.78 -8.60
CA HIS A 75 -17.89 -6.18 -7.46
C HIS A 75 -17.09 -6.14 -6.15
N TYR A 76 -17.60 -5.40 -5.17
CA TYR A 76 -17.09 -5.46 -3.80
C TYR A 76 -17.35 -6.83 -3.19
N VAL A 77 -16.31 -7.41 -2.59
CA VAL A 77 -16.41 -8.65 -1.81
C VAL A 77 -15.96 -8.37 -0.39
N THR A 78 -16.80 -8.69 0.59
CA THR A 78 -16.50 -8.45 2.00
C THR A 78 -15.35 -9.34 2.47
N PRO A 79 -14.62 -8.98 3.54
CA PRO A 79 -13.62 -9.88 4.11
C PRO A 79 -14.14 -11.28 4.46
N ALA A 80 -15.40 -11.37 4.93
CA ALA A 80 -16.02 -12.64 5.29
C ALA A 80 -16.24 -13.55 4.06
N ASP A 81 -16.60 -12.97 2.92
CA ASP A 81 -16.84 -13.71 1.68
C ASP A 81 -15.57 -13.91 0.84
N TRP A 82 -14.50 -13.17 1.14
CA TRP A 82 -13.27 -13.13 0.34
C TRP A 82 -12.62 -14.50 0.19
N ASN A 83 -12.49 -15.24 1.30
CA ASN A 83 -11.85 -16.55 1.31
C ASN A 83 -12.56 -17.55 0.38
N ALA A 84 -13.89 -17.56 0.39
CA ALA A 84 -14.68 -18.44 -0.46
C ALA A 84 -14.49 -18.10 -1.95
N LEU A 85 -14.42 -16.80 -2.29
CA LEU A 85 -14.12 -16.36 -3.64
C LEU A 85 -12.73 -16.82 -4.10
N ILE A 86 -11.69 -16.51 -3.32
CA ILE A 86 -10.30 -16.76 -3.75
C ILE A 86 -9.90 -18.24 -3.70
N ALA A 87 -10.66 -19.08 -3.02
CA ALA A 87 -10.49 -20.53 -3.03
C ALA A 87 -11.13 -21.20 -4.26
N ALA A 88 -11.98 -20.51 -5.02
CA ALA A 88 -12.66 -21.09 -6.17
C ALA A 88 -11.66 -21.33 -7.34
N PRO A 89 -11.69 -22.51 -7.98
CA PRO A 89 -10.68 -22.90 -8.98
C PRO A 89 -10.75 -22.10 -10.29
N ASP A 90 -11.88 -21.45 -10.55
CA ASP A 90 -12.13 -20.58 -11.70
C ASP A 90 -11.84 -19.11 -11.42
N VAL A 91 -11.31 -18.78 -10.23
CA VAL A 91 -10.90 -17.42 -9.86
C VAL A 91 -9.39 -17.27 -9.98
N ALA A 92 -8.94 -16.24 -10.69
CA ALA A 92 -7.57 -15.77 -10.68
C ALA A 92 -7.44 -14.60 -9.69
N VAL A 93 -6.58 -14.77 -8.70
CA VAL A 93 -6.35 -13.78 -7.64
C VAL A 93 -5.11 -12.97 -8.02
N ILE A 94 -5.21 -11.64 -8.07
CA ILE A 94 -4.11 -10.78 -8.52
C ILE A 94 -3.79 -9.74 -7.45
N ASP A 95 -2.52 -9.72 -7.01
CA ASP A 95 -2.02 -8.70 -6.10
C ASP A 95 -1.67 -7.44 -6.90
N THR A 96 -2.39 -6.34 -6.68
CA THR A 96 -2.16 -5.08 -7.44
C THR A 96 -1.09 -4.19 -6.80
N ARG A 97 -0.37 -4.70 -5.79
CA ARG A 97 0.67 -3.97 -5.09
C ARG A 97 2.01 -4.04 -5.83
N ASN A 98 2.95 -3.20 -5.40
CA ASN A 98 4.30 -3.23 -5.96
C ASN A 98 5.07 -4.43 -5.39
N ALA A 99 6.09 -4.91 -6.10
CA ALA A 99 6.86 -6.10 -5.75
C ALA A 99 7.39 -6.10 -4.30
N TYR A 100 7.88 -4.96 -3.81
CA TYR A 100 8.39 -4.85 -2.42
C TYR A 100 7.30 -5.03 -1.35
N GLU A 101 6.03 -4.80 -1.69
CA GLU A 101 4.89 -5.02 -0.79
C GLU A 101 4.46 -6.48 -0.80
N VAL A 102 4.56 -7.14 -1.96
CA VAL A 102 4.24 -8.58 -2.15
C VAL A 102 5.28 -9.46 -1.45
N GLN A 103 6.56 -9.08 -1.51
CA GLN A 103 7.67 -9.80 -0.91
C GLN A 103 7.53 -10.07 0.59
N ILE A 104 6.82 -9.22 1.33
CA ILE A 104 6.66 -9.37 2.78
C ILE A 104 5.36 -10.08 3.19
N GLY A 105 4.45 -10.28 2.25
CA GLY A 105 3.21 -11.02 2.49
C GLY A 105 2.21 -10.82 1.36
N SER A 106 1.40 -11.85 1.09
CA SER A 106 0.33 -11.84 0.08
C SER A 106 -0.71 -12.92 0.39
N PHE A 107 -1.81 -12.95 -0.36
CA PHE A 107 -2.78 -14.04 -0.27
C PHE A 107 -2.22 -15.32 -0.92
N THR A 108 -2.53 -16.46 -0.32
CA THR A 108 -2.16 -17.78 -0.84
C THR A 108 -2.64 -17.93 -2.29
N GLY A 109 -1.73 -18.28 -3.20
CA GLY A 109 -2.05 -18.51 -4.61
C GLY A 109 -2.26 -17.23 -5.45
N ALA A 110 -2.05 -16.04 -4.89
CA ALA A 110 -2.14 -14.80 -5.65
C ALA A 110 -1.03 -14.68 -6.70
N HIS A 111 -1.40 -14.19 -7.88
CA HIS A 111 -0.46 -13.80 -8.93
C HIS A 111 0.19 -12.46 -8.56
N ASP A 112 1.52 -12.46 -8.53
CA ASP A 112 2.36 -11.28 -8.39
C ASP A 112 2.70 -10.70 -9.78
N PRO A 113 2.25 -9.48 -10.11
CA PRO A 113 2.63 -8.79 -11.33
C PRO A 113 4.11 -8.39 -11.40
N GLN A 114 4.83 -8.43 -10.27
CA GLN A 114 6.22 -8.00 -10.13
C GLN A 114 6.46 -6.53 -10.54
N THR A 115 5.42 -5.70 -10.45
CA THR A 115 5.50 -4.29 -10.83
C THR A 115 6.32 -3.48 -9.81
N HIS A 116 7.18 -2.60 -10.29
CA HIS A 116 7.89 -1.64 -9.44
C HIS A 116 6.98 -0.47 -9.06
N SER A 117 6.05 -0.13 -9.95
CA SER A 117 5.03 0.88 -9.73
C SER A 117 3.68 0.47 -10.30
N PHE A 118 2.59 0.91 -9.67
CA PHE A 118 1.22 0.63 -10.12
C PHE A 118 0.92 1.12 -11.55
N ARG A 119 1.73 2.04 -12.10
CA ARG A 119 1.63 2.48 -13.51
C ARG A 119 1.97 1.38 -14.52
N GLU A 120 2.70 0.36 -14.09
CA GLU A 120 3.07 -0.78 -14.93
C GLU A 120 1.95 -1.83 -15.01
N PHE A 121 0.96 -1.77 -14.11
CA PHE A 121 -0.13 -2.73 -14.05
C PHE A 121 -0.91 -2.86 -15.38
N PRO A 122 -1.30 -1.78 -16.08
CA PRO A 122 -1.96 -1.90 -17.39
C PRO A 122 -1.13 -2.65 -18.42
N ALA A 123 0.17 -2.38 -18.51
CA ALA A 123 1.08 -3.06 -19.45
C ALA A 123 1.23 -4.54 -19.09
N TRP A 124 1.40 -4.84 -17.80
CA TRP A 124 1.42 -6.22 -17.31
C TRP A 124 0.13 -6.96 -17.64
N TRP A 125 -1.03 -6.33 -17.43
CA TRP A 125 -2.33 -6.93 -17.75
C TRP A 125 -2.42 -7.27 -19.24
N GLN A 126 -2.09 -6.32 -20.14
CA GLN A 126 -2.13 -6.59 -21.58
C GLN A 126 -1.24 -7.76 -22.00
N ALA A 127 -0.06 -7.89 -21.38
CA ALA A 127 0.86 -8.99 -21.66
C ALA A 127 0.40 -10.35 -21.11
N ASN A 128 -0.54 -10.38 -20.15
CA ASN A 128 -0.94 -11.60 -19.43
C ASN A 128 -2.42 -11.96 -19.56
N LYS A 129 -3.28 -11.08 -20.07
CA LYS A 129 -4.75 -11.25 -20.09
C LYS A 129 -5.22 -12.59 -20.69
N ASP A 130 -4.52 -13.10 -21.71
CA ASP A 130 -4.89 -14.36 -22.36
C ASP A 130 -4.76 -15.56 -21.41
N ARG A 131 -3.85 -15.50 -20.44
CA ARG A 131 -3.67 -16.54 -19.40
C ARG A 131 -4.85 -16.60 -18.43
N PHE A 132 -5.64 -15.53 -18.36
CA PHE A 132 -6.79 -15.39 -17.49
C PHE A 132 -8.11 -15.50 -18.25
N HIS A 133 -8.08 -15.90 -19.53
CA HIS A 133 -9.28 -16.06 -20.33
C HIS A 133 -10.25 -17.06 -19.68
N GLY A 134 -11.53 -16.68 -19.57
CA GLY A 134 -12.56 -17.50 -18.94
C GLY A 134 -12.47 -17.61 -17.41
N LYS A 135 -11.55 -16.89 -16.77
CA LYS A 135 -11.46 -16.81 -15.30
C LYS A 135 -12.20 -15.58 -14.78
N ARG A 136 -12.77 -15.72 -13.58
CA ARG A 136 -13.19 -14.59 -12.75
C ARG A 136 -11.94 -13.94 -12.15
N ILE A 137 -11.88 -12.62 -12.08
CA ILE A 137 -10.70 -11.91 -11.57
C ILE A 137 -10.98 -11.33 -10.19
N ALA A 138 -10.19 -11.72 -9.18
CA ALA A 138 -10.26 -11.16 -7.84
C ALA A 138 -8.99 -10.34 -7.55
N MET A 139 -9.13 -9.03 -7.30
CA MET A 139 -8.01 -8.14 -7.04
C MET A 139 -8.01 -7.59 -5.62
N PHE A 140 -6.81 -7.38 -5.08
CA PHE A 140 -6.65 -6.76 -3.76
C PHE A 140 -5.42 -5.85 -3.71
N CYS A 141 -5.43 -4.95 -2.73
CA CYS A 141 -4.29 -4.14 -2.31
C CYS A 141 -4.46 -3.78 -0.82
N THR A 142 -3.54 -2.99 -0.27
CA THR A 142 -3.52 -2.61 1.16
C THR A 142 -4.86 -2.05 1.62
N GLY A 143 -5.38 -1.01 0.94
CA GLY A 143 -6.56 -0.25 1.38
C GLY A 143 -7.75 -0.26 0.42
N GLY A 144 -7.64 -0.90 -0.74
CA GLY A 144 -8.69 -0.97 -1.77
C GLY A 144 -8.53 0.04 -2.91
N ILE A 145 -7.91 1.20 -2.69
CA ILE A 145 -7.89 2.31 -3.68
C ILE A 145 -7.25 1.97 -5.04
N ARG A 146 -6.23 1.11 -5.09
CA ARG A 146 -5.67 0.62 -6.37
C ARG A 146 -6.67 -0.27 -7.11
N CYS A 147 -7.46 -1.05 -6.37
CA CYS A 147 -8.48 -1.92 -6.91
C CYS A 147 -9.68 -1.16 -7.48
N GLU A 148 -9.98 0.04 -6.97
CA GLU A 148 -10.99 0.91 -7.60
C GLU A 148 -10.60 1.22 -9.05
N LYS A 149 -9.33 1.58 -9.28
CA LYS A 149 -8.81 1.85 -10.64
C LYS A 149 -8.60 0.59 -11.46
N SER A 150 -7.99 -0.45 -10.89
CA SER A 150 -7.64 -1.66 -11.66
C SER A 150 -8.88 -2.44 -12.08
N THR A 151 -9.92 -2.50 -11.24
CA THR A 151 -11.17 -3.19 -11.62
C THR A 151 -11.92 -2.44 -12.71
N ASN A 152 -12.07 -1.12 -12.59
CA ASN A 152 -12.62 -0.27 -13.64
C ASN A 152 -11.85 -0.43 -14.97
N TYR A 153 -10.52 -0.42 -14.91
CA TYR A 153 -9.69 -0.67 -16.08
C TYR A 153 -9.99 -2.02 -16.74
N LEU A 154 -10.06 -3.11 -15.97
CA LEU A 154 -10.37 -4.45 -16.51
C LEU A 154 -11.78 -4.54 -17.09
N LEU A 155 -12.77 -3.91 -16.46
CA LEU A 155 -14.13 -3.78 -17.01
C LEU A 155 -14.10 -3.09 -18.38
N GLY A 156 -13.36 -1.99 -18.50
CA GLY A 156 -13.12 -1.29 -19.78
C GLY A 156 -12.35 -2.12 -20.81
N GLN A 157 -11.59 -3.13 -20.39
CA GLN A 157 -10.96 -4.12 -21.27
C GLN A 157 -11.89 -5.27 -21.67
N GLY A 158 -13.16 -5.25 -21.23
CA GLY A 158 -14.16 -6.26 -21.56
C GLY A 158 -14.16 -7.49 -20.63
N VAL A 159 -13.44 -7.45 -19.50
CA VAL A 159 -13.55 -8.49 -18.47
C VAL A 159 -14.84 -8.26 -17.70
N GLN A 160 -15.76 -9.21 -17.70
CA GLN A 160 -17.08 -9.04 -17.08
C GLN A 160 -17.03 -9.28 -15.56
N ASP A 161 -16.45 -10.41 -15.14
CA ASP A 161 -16.46 -10.85 -13.75
C ASP A 161 -15.21 -10.38 -13.02
N VAL A 162 -15.23 -9.13 -12.59
CA VAL A 162 -14.13 -8.50 -11.85
C VAL A 162 -14.57 -8.16 -10.43
N TYR A 163 -13.82 -8.63 -9.45
CA TYR A 163 -14.08 -8.48 -8.02
C TYR A 163 -12.90 -7.78 -7.34
N HIS A 164 -13.17 -7.11 -6.22
CA HIS A 164 -12.10 -6.66 -5.33
C HIS A 164 -12.44 -6.79 -3.86
N LEU A 165 -11.40 -6.88 -3.03
CA LEU A 165 -11.54 -6.96 -1.58
C LEU A 165 -11.98 -5.61 -1.02
N GLN A 166 -13.21 -5.56 -0.50
CA GLN A 166 -13.77 -4.37 0.14
C GLN A 166 -12.95 -4.00 1.37
N GLY A 167 -12.40 -2.79 1.35
CA GLY A 167 -11.52 -2.33 2.41
C GLY A 167 -10.09 -2.89 2.37
N GLY A 168 -9.74 -3.70 1.37
CA GLY A 168 -8.41 -4.22 1.16
C GLY A 168 -7.90 -5.12 2.30
N ILE A 169 -6.60 -5.43 2.25
CA ILE A 169 -5.92 -6.33 3.20
C ILE A 169 -6.11 -5.86 4.64
N LEU A 170 -6.08 -4.54 4.91
CA LEU A 170 -6.23 -4.02 6.27
C LEU A 170 -7.58 -4.42 6.88
N LYS A 171 -8.68 -4.29 6.13
CA LYS A 171 -10.02 -4.70 6.61
C LYS A 171 -10.08 -6.22 6.82
N TYR A 172 -9.41 -6.98 5.96
CA TYR A 172 -9.32 -8.43 6.10
C TYR A 172 -8.58 -8.85 7.36
N LEU A 173 -7.40 -8.29 7.63
CA LEU A 173 -6.61 -8.58 8.82
C LEU A 173 -7.27 -8.14 10.13
N GLU A 174 -8.17 -7.15 10.06
CA GLU A 174 -9.00 -6.69 11.18
C GLU A 174 -10.16 -7.65 11.48
N GLN A 175 -10.81 -8.21 10.45
CA GLN A 175 -12.08 -8.93 10.60
C GLN A 175 -11.98 -10.45 10.55
N VAL A 176 -11.02 -10.99 9.78
CA VAL A 176 -10.89 -12.43 9.58
C VAL A 176 -9.96 -13.02 10.64
N PRO A 177 -10.41 -14.04 11.40
CA PRO A 177 -9.57 -14.72 12.39
C PRO A 177 -8.32 -15.34 11.77
N VAL A 178 -7.20 -15.34 12.51
CA VAL A 178 -5.93 -15.92 12.06
C VAL A 178 -6.08 -17.37 11.60
N ALA A 179 -6.89 -18.16 12.31
CA ALA A 179 -7.10 -19.59 12.03
C ALA A 179 -7.81 -19.85 10.68
N GLU A 180 -8.53 -18.86 10.15
CA GLU A 180 -9.25 -18.93 8.88
C GLU A 180 -8.54 -18.14 7.77
N SER A 181 -7.42 -17.50 8.11
CA SER A 181 -6.74 -16.57 7.22
C SER A 181 -6.05 -17.30 6.07
N LEU A 182 -6.25 -16.79 4.85
CA LEU A 182 -5.49 -17.16 3.66
C LEU A 182 -4.33 -16.19 3.39
N TRP A 183 -4.16 -15.17 4.24
CA TRP A 183 -3.05 -14.22 4.18
C TRP A 183 -1.77 -14.85 4.75
N GLN A 184 -0.65 -14.66 4.06
CA GLN A 184 0.67 -15.12 4.49
C GLN A 184 1.60 -13.92 4.68
N GLY A 185 2.39 -13.92 5.75
CA GLY A 185 3.33 -12.85 6.08
C GLY A 185 2.63 -11.60 6.65
N GLU A 186 3.18 -10.43 6.35
CA GLU A 186 2.73 -9.14 6.88
C GLU A 186 2.31 -8.17 5.77
N CYS A 187 1.40 -7.24 6.08
CA CYS A 187 0.90 -6.27 5.13
C CYS A 187 1.70 -4.96 5.21
N PHE A 188 2.38 -4.60 4.12
CA PHE A 188 3.10 -3.32 4.02
C PHE A 188 2.17 -2.11 4.22
N VAL A 189 2.63 -1.12 5.00
CA VAL A 189 1.96 0.17 5.21
C VAL A 189 2.92 1.34 4.99
N PHE A 190 2.39 2.44 4.46
CA PHE A 190 3.18 3.59 4.01
C PHE A 190 3.50 4.59 5.14
N ASP A 191 3.91 4.08 6.29
CA ASP A 191 4.26 4.87 7.48
C ASP A 191 5.39 4.21 8.28
N GLU A 192 5.80 4.82 9.41
CA GLU A 192 6.96 4.32 10.17
C GLU A 192 6.75 2.93 10.83
N ARG A 193 5.52 2.38 10.83
CA ARG A 193 5.30 0.97 11.23
C ARG A 193 5.80 -0.02 10.19
N VAL A 194 5.91 0.39 8.92
CA VAL A 194 6.40 -0.41 7.78
C VAL A 194 5.47 -1.56 7.37
N SER A 195 5.00 -2.33 8.33
CA SER A 195 4.10 -3.45 8.13
C SER A 195 3.15 -3.64 9.31
N VAL A 196 2.06 -4.35 9.06
CA VAL A 196 1.12 -4.79 10.10
C VAL A 196 0.70 -6.24 9.87
N GLY A 197 0.48 -6.97 10.95
CA GLY A 197 -0.10 -8.31 10.96
C GLY A 197 -1.60 -8.32 11.25
N HIS A 198 -2.12 -9.48 11.63
CA HIS A 198 -3.50 -9.63 12.10
C HIS A 198 -3.81 -8.73 13.29
N GLY A 199 -5.05 -8.24 13.36
CA GLY A 199 -5.46 -7.23 14.34
C GLY A 199 -4.84 -5.86 14.09
N LEU A 200 -4.19 -5.64 12.94
CA LEU A 200 -3.48 -4.41 12.58
C LEU A 200 -2.35 -4.05 13.54
N MET A 201 -1.80 -5.07 14.22
CA MET A 201 -0.65 -4.94 15.08
C MET A 201 0.60 -4.62 14.26
N PRO A 202 1.48 -3.70 14.71
CA PRO A 202 2.77 -3.47 14.05
C PRO A 202 3.54 -4.78 13.88
N GLY A 203 4.12 -4.97 12.70
CA GLY A 203 4.94 -6.13 12.39
C GLY A 203 6.43 -5.92 12.68
N ASP A 204 7.25 -6.85 12.20
CA ASP A 204 8.68 -6.92 12.54
C ASP A 204 9.61 -6.26 11.49
N PHE A 205 9.05 -5.77 10.39
CA PHE A 205 9.85 -5.11 9.34
C PHE A 205 10.24 -3.68 9.72
N THR A 206 11.41 -3.26 9.26
CA THR A 206 11.87 -1.87 9.34
C THR A 206 12.08 -1.31 7.93
N ALA A 207 12.04 0.02 7.77
CA ALA A 207 12.23 0.62 6.45
C ALA A 207 13.72 0.90 6.21
N CYS A 208 14.22 0.48 5.05
CA CYS A 208 15.50 0.98 4.56
C CYS A 208 15.45 2.51 4.46
N ARG A 209 16.38 3.21 5.11
CA ARG A 209 16.39 4.69 5.10
C ARG A 209 16.83 5.29 3.76
N ALA A 210 17.36 4.49 2.84
CA ALA A 210 17.64 4.87 1.46
C ALA A 210 16.46 4.59 0.53
N CYS A 211 16.19 3.31 0.21
CA CYS A 211 15.19 2.94 -0.79
C CYS A 211 13.75 2.83 -0.24
N ARG A 212 13.54 2.93 1.08
CA ARG A 212 12.23 2.82 1.77
C ARG A 212 11.54 1.45 1.66
N ARG A 213 12.21 0.44 1.08
CA ARG A 213 11.72 -0.96 1.07
C ARG A 213 11.73 -1.54 2.49
N PRO A 214 10.81 -2.46 2.81
CA PRO A 214 10.81 -3.17 4.09
C PRO A 214 12.03 -4.10 4.18
N LEU A 215 12.60 -4.22 5.38
CA LEU A 215 13.76 -5.04 5.71
C LEU A 215 13.42 -5.98 6.86
N SER A 216 13.61 -7.27 6.63
CA SER A 216 13.59 -8.30 7.66
C SER A 216 14.82 -8.22 8.56
N ASP A 217 14.84 -9.00 9.64
CA ASP A 217 16.03 -9.16 10.49
C ASP A 217 17.22 -9.73 9.71
N ALA A 218 16.95 -10.68 8.81
CA ALA A 218 17.96 -11.28 7.96
C ALA A 218 18.57 -10.25 6.99
N ASP A 219 17.75 -9.36 6.41
CA ASP A 219 18.24 -8.28 5.55
C ASP A 219 19.18 -7.34 6.31
N ARG A 220 18.87 -7.02 7.57
CA ARG A 220 19.68 -6.15 8.42
C ARG A 220 20.94 -6.82 8.95
N ALA A 221 20.97 -8.14 9.03
CA ALA A 221 22.16 -8.91 9.40
C ALA A 221 23.14 -9.12 8.22
N SER A 222 22.73 -8.78 6.99
CA SER A 222 23.56 -8.94 5.81
C SER A 222 24.78 -8.01 5.81
N LEU A 223 25.91 -8.50 5.29
CA LEU A 223 27.12 -7.68 5.06
C LEU A 223 26.90 -6.56 4.04
N ARG A 224 25.82 -6.64 3.25
CA ARG A 224 25.42 -5.61 2.27
C ARG A 224 24.51 -4.54 2.88
N TYR A 225 24.27 -4.57 4.19
CA TYR A 225 23.48 -3.59 4.91
C TYR A 225 24.37 -2.56 5.60
N GLU A 226 24.08 -1.28 5.36
CA GLU A 226 24.66 -0.16 6.10
C GLU A 226 23.51 0.72 6.60
N SER A 227 23.32 0.78 7.91
CA SER A 227 22.21 1.52 8.53
C SER A 227 22.18 2.96 8.06
N GLY A 228 21.01 3.42 7.60
CA GLY A 228 20.85 4.78 7.07
C GLY A 228 21.15 4.93 5.57
N VAL A 229 21.90 4.01 4.99
CA VAL A 229 22.63 4.22 3.72
C VAL A 229 22.23 3.25 2.62
N CYS A 230 22.20 1.95 2.89
CA CYS A 230 21.82 0.96 1.90
C CYS A 230 21.35 -0.34 2.55
N CYS A 231 20.76 -1.21 1.73
CA CYS A 231 20.35 -2.55 2.11
C CYS A 231 20.68 -3.54 1.00
N PRO A 232 20.56 -4.86 1.24
CA PRO A 232 20.85 -5.88 0.23
C PRO A 232 20.10 -5.68 -1.09
N HIS A 233 18.93 -5.05 -1.04
CA HIS A 233 18.07 -4.80 -2.19
C HIS A 233 18.43 -3.54 -3.00
N CYS A 234 19.18 -2.59 -2.43
CA CYS A 234 19.45 -1.30 -3.08
C CYS A 234 20.92 -0.87 -3.07
N VAL A 235 21.81 -1.73 -2.58
CA VAL A 235 23.25 -1.44 -2.48
C VAL A 235 23.89 -1.18 -3.85
N ASP A 236 23.27 -1.59 -4.96
CA ASP A 236 23.76 -1.31 -6.31
C ASP A 236 22.92 -0.25 -7.06
N GLU A 237 21.89 0.33 -6.40
CA GLU A 237 20.97 1.29 -7.03
C GLU A 237 21.43 2.75 -6.91
N TYR A 238 22.30 3.05 -5.95
CA TYR A 238 22.75 4.41 -5.64
C TYR A 238 24.26 4.56 -5.81
N ASP A 239 24.68 5.70 -6.35
CA ASP A 239 26.09 6.05 -6.48
C ASP A 239 26.71 6.49 -5.14
N GLU A 240 28.02 6.73 -5.12
CA GLU A 240 28.72 7.11 -3.88
C GLU A 240 28.32 8.50 -3.37
N ALA A 241 27.92 9.41 -4.26
CA ALA A 241 27.47 10.74 -3.85
C ALA A 241 26.13 10.66 -3.11
N ASP A 242 25.20 9.84 -3.58
CA ASP A 242 23.95 9.53 -2.89
C ASP A 242 24.21 8.84 -1.55
N ARG A 243 25.11 7.85 -1.51
CA ARG A 243 25.48 7.16 -0.25
C ARG A 243 26.08 8.11 0.77
N ALA A 244 26.96 9.02 0.35
CA ALA A 244 27.53 10.05 1.23
C ALA A 244 26.44 10.95 1.82
N ARG A 245 25.47 11.39 1.00
CA ARG A 245 24.31 12.16 1.49
C ARG A 245 23.45 11.38 2.48
N PHE A 246 23.28 10.07 2.26
CA PHE A 246 22.51 9.22 3.13
C PHE A 246 23.21 8.99 4.48
N ARG A 247 24.52 8.78 4.48
CA ARG A 247 25.37 8.73 5.69
C ARG A 247 25.24 10.01 6.49
N GLU A 248 25.36 11.16 5.84
CA GLU A 248 25.27 12.45 6.52
C GLU A 248 23.88 12.64 7.16
N ARG A 249 22.80 12.31 6.44
CA ARG A 249 21.45 12.35 7.02
C ARG A 249 21.34 11.43 8.23
N GLN A 250 21.85 10.19 8.15
CA GLN A 250 21.83 9.26 9.27
C GLN A 250 22.63 9.80 10.46
N HIS A 251 23.81 10.37 10.21
CA HIS A 251 24.62 11.00 11.24
C HIS A 251 23.88 12.13 11.97
N GLN A 252 23.18 13.01 11.23
CA GLN A 252 22.36 14.07 11.83
C GLN A 252 21.18 13.51 12.64
N MET A 253 20.58 12.41 12.20
CA MET A 253 19.52 11.72 12.96
C MET A 253 20.05 11.12 14.28
N ASP A 254 21.23 10.52 14.24
CA ASP A 254 21.88 9.94 15.43
C ASP A 254 22.27 11.03 16.43
N LEU A 255 22.85 12.14 15.96
CA LEU A 255 23.17 13.30 16.79
C LEU A 255 21.91 13.91 17.45
N ALA A 256 20.81 14.02 16.73
CA ALA A 256 19.56 14.51 17.30
C ALA A 256 19.02 13.56 18.39
N THR A 257 19.09 12.25 18.14
CA THR A 257 18.69 11.23 19.12
C THR A 257 19.52 11.33 20.39
N GLN A 258 20.84 11.48 20.27
CA GLN A 258 21.75 11.69 21.41
C GLN A 258 21.44 12.97 22.19
N ARG A 259 20.96 14.02 21.51
CA ARG A 259 20.53 15.28 22.13
C ARG A 259 19.11 15.24 22.70
N GLY A 260 18.37 14.14 22.52
CA GLY A 260 16.96 14.04 22.89
C GLY A 260 16.03 14.92 22.04
N THR A 261 16.49 15.37 20.87
CA THR A 261 15.71 16.19 19.94
C THR A 261 15.24 15.36 18.75
N ARG A 262 14.11 15.76 18.14
CA ARG A 262 13.55 15.05 16.98
C ARG A 262 14.16 15.60 15.68
N HIS A 263 14.83 14.75 14.91
CA HIS A 263 15.21 15.08 13.53
C HIS A 263 14.06 14.76 12.56
N LEU A 264 13.69 15.73 11.73
CA LEU A 264 12.78 15.50 10.61
C LEU A 264 13.61 14.95 9.44
N GLY A 265 13.84 13.64 9.45
CA GLY A 265 14.60 12.90 8.42
C GLY A 265 14.33 13.33 6.99
#